data_AF-A0A239AZX9-F1
#
_entry.id   AF-A0A239AZX9-F1
#
_cell.length_a   1.000
_cell.length_b   1.000
_cell.length_c   1.000
_cell.angle_alpha   90.00
_cell.angle_beta   90.00
_cell.angle_gamma   90.00
#
_symmetry.space_group_name_H-M   'P 1'
#
loop_
_entity.id
_entity.type
_entity.pdbx_description
1 polymer ?
#
loop_
_entity_poly.entity_id
_entity_poly.type
_entity_poly.pdbx_seq_one_letter_code
_entity_poly.pdbx_strand_id
1 'polypeptide(L)'
;MKIPKSSEDLIEEIFLCVDLTEKLGDLRLRQLLMLLPKVADEIVLESVIKVFNNKERNETLYLDQSYAGKILVNVNPKSELDLKSILNMVLENWNKSIRDMPLWLFNTYKKDDLNNMLLSIVNDPFESNERKDKAETMMWWIKSFK
;
A
#
# COMPACT_ATOMS: atom_id res chain seq x y z
N MET A 1 6.75 -7.74 20.82
CA MET A 1 7.01 -7.70 19.37
C MET A 1 8.49 -7.38 19.16
N LYS A 2 9.14 -8.00 18.18
CA LYS A 2 10.55 -7.71 17.82
C LYS A 2 10.58 -6.69 16.69
N ILE A 3 11.70 -5.98 16.52
CA ILE A 3 11.90 -5.09 15.36
C ILE A 3 12.09 -6.00 14.13
N PRO A 4 11.24 -5.88 13.09
CA PRO A 4 11.42 -6.63 11.84
C PRO A 4 12.78 -6.35 11.21
N LYS A 5 13.45 -7.39 10.69
CA LYS A 5 14.77 -7.26 10.05
C LYS A 5 14.74 -7.54 8.54
N SER A 6 13.64 -8.07 8.05
CA SER A 6 13.40 -8.39 6.64
C SER A 6 11.99 -7.96 6.23
N SER A 7 11.74 -7.96 4.93
CA SER A 7 10.39 -7.67 4.42
C SER A 7 9.39 -8.75 4.83
N GLU A 8 9.85 -10.00 4.87
CA GLU A 8 9.10 -11.19 5.27
C GLU A 8 8.70 -11.11 6.74
N ASP A 9 9.62 -10.72 7.63
CA ASP A 9 9.34 -10.52 9.06
C ASP A 9 8.20 -9.50 9.26
N LEU A 10 8.23 -8.39 8.50
CA LEU A 10 7.23 -7.34 8.63
C LEU A 10 5.89 -7.76 8.01
N ILE A 11 5.88 -8.49 6.89
CA ILE A 11 4.64 -9.04 6.30
C ILE A 11 3.96 -9.98 7.30
N GLU A 12 4.72 -10.89 7.93
CA GLU A 12 4.19 -11.77 8.97
C GLU A 12 3.61 -10.98 10.14
N GLU A 13 4.28 -9.92 10.60
CA GLU A 13 3.74 -9.07 11.66
C GLU A 13 2.46 -8.32 11.25
N ILE A 14 2.36 -7.87 9.99
CA ILE A 14 1.14 -7.25 9.45
C ILE A 14 -0.02 -8.25 9.47
N PHE A 15 0.19 -9.47 8.97
CA PHE A 15 -0.84 -10.51 8.98
C PHE A 15 -1.24 -10.91 10.38
N LEU A 16 -0.28 -11.04 11.31
CA LEU A 16 -0.57 -11.29 12.73
C LEU A 16 -1.37 -10.15 13.37
N CYS A 17 -1.15 -8.89 12.98
CA CYS A 17 -1.99 -7.77 13.42
C CYS A 17 -3.44 -7.93 12.95
N VAL A 18 -3.66 -8.39 11.73
CA VAL A 18 -5.00 -8.62 11.18
C VAL A 18 -5.67 -9.83 11.82
N ASP A 19 -4.98 -10.97 11.88
CA ASP A 19 -5.51 -12.24 12.41
C ASP A 19 -5.92 -12.13 13.88
N LEU A 20 -5.26 -11.27 14.64
CA LEU A 20 -5.55 -11.04 16.06
C LEU A 20 -6.49 -9.85 16.30
N THR A 21 -6.97 -9.19 15.24
CA THR A 21 -7.70 -7.92 15.40
C THR A 21 -9.03 -8.10 16.12
N GLU A 22 -9.73 -9.22 15.94
CA GLU A 22 -10.99 -9.48 16.64
C GLU A 22 -10.78 -9.65 18.16
N LYS A 23 -9.62 -10.18 18.55
CA LYS A 23 -9.30 -10.48 19.96
C LYS A 23 -8.65 -9.30 20.67
N LEU A 24 -7.76 -8.59 19.98
CA LEU A 24 -6.88 -7.58 20.56
C LEU A 24 -7.17 -6.16 20.06
N GLY A 25 -8.10 -6.00 19.13
CA GLY A 25 -8.34 -4.74 18.44
C GLY A 25 -7.09 -4.27 17.69
N ASP A 26 -6.85 -2.96 17.74
CA ASP A 26 -5.72 -2.30 17.07
C ASP A 26 -4.44 -2.26 17.92
N LEU A 27 -4.43 -2.85 19.12
CA LEU A 27 -3.32 -2.75 20.07
C LEU A 27 -2.00 -3.21 19.45
N ARG A 28 -2.04 -4.35 18.72
CA ARG A 28 -0.86 -4.92 18.09
C ARG A 28 -0.33 -4.01 16.96
N LEU A 29 -1.23 -3.45 16.14
CA LEU A 29 -0.86 -2.50 15.09
C LEU A 29 -0.21 -1.25 15.69
N ARG A 30 -0.78 -0.70 16.77
CA ARG A 30 -0.20 0.46 17.47
C ARG A 30 1.22 0.16 17.98
N GLN A 31 1.44 -1.03 18.54
CA GLN A 31 2.78 -1.46 18.98
C GLN A 31 3.75 -1.60 17.81
N LEU A 32 3.30 -2.17 16.68
CA LEU A 32 4.12 -2.28 15.48
C LEU A 32 4.53 -0.90 14.98
N LEU A 33 3.59 0.04 14.85
CA LEU A 33 3.84 1.41 14.39
C LEU A 33 4.88 2.14 15.26
N MET A 34 4.97 1.86 16.56
CA MET A 34 6.00 2.44 17.43
C MET A 34 7.42 1.92 17.15
N LEU A 35 7.54 0.73 16.54
CA LEU A 35 8.83 0.10 16.22
C LEU A 35 9.32 0.45 14.81
N LEU A 36 8.40 0.69 13.87
CA LEU A 36 8.72 0.92 12.46
C LEU A 36 9.64 2.10 12.15
N PRO A 37 9.70 3.20 12.94
CA PRO A 37 10.71 4.25 12.72
C PRO A 37 12.17 3.76 12.85
N LYS A 38 12.40 2.54 13.35
CA LYS A 38 13.72 1.90 13.46
C LYS A 38 13.98 0.88 12.35
N VAL A 39 13.01 0.65 11.47
CA VAL A 39 13.10 -0.28 10.34
C VAL A 39 13.50 0.54 9.11
N ALA A 40 14.31 -0.05 8.23
CA ALA A 40 14.72 0.62 6.99
C ALA A 40 13.52 0.90 6.08
N ASP A 41 13.52 2.04 5.40
CA ASP A 41 12.43 2.48 4.53
C ASP A 41 12.16 1.45 3.42
N GLU A 42 13.21 0.83 2.89
CA GLU A 42 13.13 -0.19 1.84
C GLU A 42 12.37 -1.42 2.33
N ILE A 43 12.63 -1.87 3.57
CA ILE A 43 11.93 -3.00 4.18
C ILE A 43 10.44 -2.67 4.33
N VAL A 44 10.12 -1.47 4.85
CA VAL A 44 8.73 -1.05 5.05
C VAL A 44 7.99 -0.99 3.71
N LEU A 45 8.60 -0.35 2.72
CA LEU A 45 7.98 -0.18 1.41
C LEU A 45 7.79 -1.52 0.69
N GLU A 46 8.82 -2.37 0.67
CA GLU A 46 8.76 -3.69 0.04
C GLU A 46 7.67 -4.54 0.69
N SER A 47 7.60 -4.58 2.02
CA SER A 47 6.55 -5.31 2.74
C SER A 47 5.15 -4.82 2.39
N VAL A 48 4.93 -3.50 2.40
CA VAL A 48 3.62 -2.93 2.06
C VAL A 48 3.24 -3.29 0.63
N ILE A 49 4.13 -3.10 -0.35
CA ILE A 49 3.84 -3.42 -1.76
C ILE A 49 3.50 -4.92 -1.91
N LYS A 50 4.25 -5.81 -1.26
CA LYS A 50 3.98 -7.25 -1.26
C LYS A 50 2.61 -7.58 -0.66
N VAL A 51 2.17 -6.89 0.40
CA VAL A 51 0.82 -7.05 0.97
C VAL A 51 -0.26 -6.58 -0.03
N PHE A 52 -0.08 -5.44 -0.68
CA PHE A 52 -1.04 -4.96 -1.69
C PHE A 52 -1.12 -5.90 -2.90
N ASN A 53 -0.02 -6.56 -3.27
CA ASN A 53 0.02 -7.54 -4.36
C ASN A 53 -0.41 -8.96 -3.94
N ASN A 54 -0.71 -9.21 -2.65
CA ASN A 54 -1.02 -10.56 -2.16
C ASN A 54 -2.44 -11.00 -2.56
N LYS A 55 -2.54 -12.10 -3.32
CA LYS A 55 -3.81 -12.70 -3.78
C LYS A 55 -4.23 -13.97 -3.02
N GLU A 56 -3.45 -14.37 -2.03
CA GLU A 56 -3.66 -15.63 -1.29
C GLU A 56 -4.65 -15.44 -0.14
N ARG A 57 -4.71 -14.25 0.45
CA ARG A 57 -5.52 -13.95 1.66
C ARG A 57 -6.85 -13.27 1.34
N ASN A 58 -7.66 -13.87 0.46
CA ASN A 58 -8.89 -13.25 -0.04
C ASN A 58 -9.91 -12.83 1.04
N GLU A 59 -10.05 -13.61 2.12
CA GLU A 59 -11.01 -13.33 3.20
C GLU A 59 -10.62 -12.09 4.02
N THR A 60 -9.33 -11.81 4.15
CA THR A 60 -8.79 -10.72 4.97
C THR A 60 -8.15 -9.61 4.14
N LEU A 61 -8.20 -9.71 2.81
CA LEU A 61 -7.55 -8.80 1.85
C LEU A 61 -7.76 -7.32 2.17
N TYR A 62 -9.00 -6.93 2.48
CA TYR A 62 -9.32 -5.55 2.84
C TYR A 62 -8.58 -5.10 4.11
N LEU A 63 -8.56 -5.92 5.15
CA LEU A 63 -7.90 -5.60 6.42
C LEU A 63 -6.38 -5.61 6.26
N ASP A 64 -5.82 -6.57 5.53
CA ASP A 64 -4.39 -6.65 5.22
C ASP A 64 -3.93 -5.37 4.53
N GLN A 65 -4.62 -4.95 3.47
CA GLN A 65 -4.30 -3.70 2.78
C GLN A 65 -4.59 -2.45 3.61
N SER A 66 -5.63 -2.46 4.47
CA SER A 66 -5.90 -1.35 5.38
C SER A 66 -4.77 -1.16 6.40
N TYR A 67 -4.23 -2.25 6.94
CA TYR A 67 -3.16 -2.19 7.94
C TYR A 67 -1.83 -1.81 7.29
N ALA A 68 -1.52 -2.39 6.14
CA ALA A 68 -0.38 -1.99 5.33
C ALA A 68 -0.46 -0.52 4.88
N GLY A 69 -1.65 -0.05 4.48
CA GLY A 69 -1.90 1.34 4.14
C GLY A 69 -1.66 2.31 5.31
N LYS A 70 -2.18 1.98 6.50
CA LYS A 70 -1.91 2.75 7.72
C LYS A 70 -0.43 2.82 8.03
N ILE A 71 0.30 1.71 7.88
CA ILE A 71 1.75 1.67 8.04
C ILE A 71 2.42 2.62 7.04
N LEU A 72 2.06 2.53 5.77
CA LEU A 72 2.63 3.34 4.70
C LEU A 72 2.48 4.84 4.97
N VAL A 73 1.29 5.29 5.38
CA VAL A 73 1.02 6.71 5.66
C VAL A 73 1.67 7.18 6.96
N ASN A 74 1.74 6.33 8.00
CA ASN A 74 2.32 6.73 9.30
C ASN A 74 3.85 6.77 9.25
N VAL A 75 4.47 5.76 8.63
CA VAL A 75 5.94 5.69 8.51
C VAL A 75 6.41 6.64 7.42
N ASN A 76 5.63 6.80 6.35
CA ASN A 76 5.97 7.58 5.16
C ASN A 76 7.39 7.27 4.64
N PRO A 77 7.67 5.99 4.33
CA PRO A 77 9.00 5.58 3.92
C PRO A 77 9.40 6.29 2.62
N LYS A 78 10.68 6.65 2.50
CA LYS A 78 11.22 7.15 1.24
C LYS A 78 11.23 6.01 0.20
N SER A 79 11.14 6.40 -1.07
CA SER A 79 11.17 5.45 -2.17
C SER A 79 12.17 5.89 -3.22
N GLU A 80 13.03 4.96 -3.63
CA GLU A 80 13.85 5.06 -4.83
C GLU A 80 13.26 4.24 -6.00
N LEU A 81 12.14 3.55 -5.76
CA LEU A 81 11.47 2.76 -6.79
C LEU A 81 10.83 3.68 -7.83
N ASP A 82 10.78 3.22 -9.07
CA ASP A 82 10.07 3.94 -10.10
C ASP A 82 8.55 3.79 -9.92
N LEU A 83 7.83 4.89 -10.16
CA LEU A 83 6.38 4.94 -9.99
C LEU A 83 5.65 3.87 -10.83
N LYS A 84 6.15 3.59 -12.05
CA LYS A 84 5.53 2.61 -12.94
C LYS A 84 5.59 1.20 -12.34
N SER A 85 6.72 0.81 -11.77
CA SER A 85 6.87 -0.48 -11.09
C SER A 85 5.92 -0.59 -9.90
N ILE A 86 5.79 0.46 -9.08
CA ILE A 86 4.84 0.43 -7.95
C ILE A 86 3.40 0.25 -8.46
N LEU A 87 2.97 1.07 -9.42
CA LEU A 87 1.60 0.97 -9.97
C LEU A 87 1.36 -0.39 -10.62
N ASN A 88 2.36 -0.97 -11.29
CA ASN A 88 2.27 -2.30 -11.85
C ASN A 88 1.95 -3.36 -10.80
N MET A 89 2.69 -3.35 -9.68
CA MET A 89 2.50 -4.31 -8.58
C MET A 89 1.21 -4.06 -7.79
N VAL A 90 0.85 -2.80 -7.57
CA VAL A 90 -0.25 -2.44 -6.66
C VAL A 90 -1.61 -2.53 -7.35
N LEU A 91 -1.76 -1.97 -8.57
CA LEU A 91 -3.07 -1.88 -9.22
C LEU A 91 -3.67 -3.24 -9.57
N GLU A 92 -2.87 -4.29 -9.66
CA GLU A 92 -3.37 -5.62 -9.94
C GLU A 92 -4.37 -6.09 -8.87
N ASN A 93 -4.11 -5.79 -7.61
CA ASN A 93 -4.88 -6.35 -6.48
C ASN A 93 -5.32 -5.31 -5.44
N TRP A 94 -5.01 -4.03 -5.66
CA TRP A 94 -5.44 -2.95 -4.78
C TRP A 94 -6.97 -2.88 -4.64
N ASN A 95 -7.42 -2.81 -3.39
CA ASN A 95 -8.79 -2.56 -3.02
C ASN A 95 -9.07 -1.04 -3.07
N LYS A 96 -9.98 -0.64 -3.96
CA LYS A 96 -10.33 0.76 -4.25
C LYS A 96 -10.82 1.57 -3.03
N SER A 97 -11.29 0.89 -1.98
CA SER A 97 -11.70 1.52 -0.72
C SER A 97 -10.52 1.95 0.16
N ILE A 98 -9.30 1.50 -0.14
CA ILE A 98 -8.09 1.82 0.62
C ILE A 98 -7.43 3.08 0.05
N ARG A 99 -7.73 4.22 0.68
CA ARG A 99 -7.23 5.55 0.33
C ARG A 99 -5.73 5.76 0.61
N ASP A 100 -5.16 4.99 1.52
CA ASP A 100 -3.80 5.23 2.06
C ASP A 100 -2.69 5.09 1.01
N MET A 101 -2.82 4.12 0.09
CA MET A 101 -1.87 3.92 -1.01
C MET A 101 -1.86 5.11 -2.00
N PRO A 102 -3.01 5.55 -2.54
CA PRO A 102 -3.08 6.81 -3.30
C PRO A 102 -2.49 8.01 -2.55
N LEU A 103 -2.75 8.13 -1.24
CA LEU A 103 -2.27 9.25 -0.42
C LEU A 103 -0.75 9.26 -0.31
N TRP A 104 -0.14 8.10 -0.05
CA TRP A 104 1.32 8.00 0.00
C TRP A 104 1.95 8.29 -1.37
N LEU A 105 1.39 7.77 -2.47
CA LEU A 105 1.87 8.07 -3.82
C LEU A 105 1.83 9.57 -4.12
N PHE A 106 0.73 10.24 -3.74
CA PHE A 106 0.57 11.68 -3.91
C PHE A 106 1.60 12.52 -3.13
N ASN A 107 1.97 12.07 -1.93
CA ASN A 107 2.96 12.76 -1.09
C ASN A 107 4.40 12.47 -1.51
N THR A 108 4.65 11.32 -2.13
CA THR A 108 6.00 10.83 -2.44
C THR A 108 6.46 11.23 -3.84
N TYR A 109 5.55 11.18 -4.83
CA TYR A 109 5.85 11.45 -6.23
C TYR A 109 5.29 12.81 -6.65
N LYS A 110 5.91 13.41 -7.69
CA LYS A 110 5.37 14.65 -8.25
C LYS A 110 3.97 14.40 -8.81
N LYS A 111 3.05 15.31 -8.47
CA LYS A 111 1.65 15.23 -8.87
C LYS A 111 1.46 15.04 -10.38
N ASP A 112 2.23 15.74 -11.20
CA ASP A 112 2.11 15.66 -12.66
C ASP A 112 2.59 14.29 -13.18
N ASP A 113 3.71 13.78 -12.66
CA ASP A 113 4.24 12.47 -13.03
C ASP A 113 3.23 11.36 -12.66
N LEU A 114 2.62 11.46 -11.48
CA LEU A 114 1.60 10.52 -11.02
C LEU A 114 0.34 10.55 -11.89
N ASN A 115 -0.19 11.74 -12.19
CA ASN A 115 -1.37 11.89 -13.03
C ASN A 115 -1.10 11.40 -14.47
N ASN A 116 0.06 11.75 -15.04
CA ASN A 116 0.42 11.33 -16.39
C ASN A 116 0.56 9.81 -16.49
N MET A 117 1.16 9.16 -15.48
CA MET A 117 1.30 7.71 -15.44
C MET A 117 -0.08 7.03 -15.33
N LEU A 118 -0.95 7.48 -14.44
CA LEU A 118 -2.30 6.94 -14.31
C LEU A 118 -3.12 7.14 -15.59
N LEU A 119 -3.07 8.33 -16.19
CA LEU A 119 -3.70 8.61 -17.49
C LEU A 119 -3.18 7.69 -18.60
N SER A 120 -1.88 7.38 -18.60
CA SER A 120 -1.32 6.45 -19.58
C SER A 120 -1.94 5.05 -19.46
N ILE A 121 -2.19 4.56 -18.23
CA ILE A 121 -2.83 3.27 -17.97
C ILE A 121 -4.29 3.30 -18.42
N VAL A 122 -5.02 4.38 -18.11
CA VAL A 122 -6.44 4.53 -18.50
C VAL A 122 -6.60 4.52 -20.03
N ASN A 123 -5.71 5.20 -20.74
CA ASN A 123 -5.78 5.35 -22.20
C ASN A 123 -5.13 4.21 -22.99
N ASP A 124 -4.43 3.27 -22.33
CA ASP A 124 -3.76 2.17 -23.02
C ASP A 124 -4.80 1.15 -23.53
N PRO A 125 -4.92 0.90 -24.86
CA PRO A 125 -5.87 -0.05 -25.41
C PRO A 125 -5.60 -1.52 -24.99
N PHE A 126 -4.40 -1.84 -24.52
CA PHE A 126 -4.00 -3.19 -24.10
C PHE A 126 -4.20 -3.45 -22.60
N GLU A 127 -4.46 -2.41 -21.81
CA GLU A 127 -4.71 -2.54 -20.38
C GLU A 127 -6.10 -3.11 -20.08
N SER A 128 -6.21 -3.92 -19.02
CA SER A 128 -7.47 -4.55 -18.62
C SER A 128 -8.47 -3.52 -18.08
N ASN A 129 -9.77 -3.76 -18.29
CA ASN A 129 -10.82 -2.87 -17.78
C ASN A 129 -10.76 -2.71 -16.26
N GLU A 130 -10.43 -3.77 -15.53
CA GLU A 130 -10.29 -3.71 -14.07
C GLU A 130 -9.15 -2.78 -13.65
N ARG A 131 -8.00 -2.88 -14.34
CA ARG A 131 -6.83 -2.06 -14.04
C ARG A 131 -7.06 -0.59 -14.40
N LYS A 132 -7.78 -0.32 -15.49
CA LYS A 132 -8.25 1.03 -15.86
C LYS A 132 -9.16 1.61 -14.80
N ASP A 133 -10.19 0.88 -14.37
CA ASP A 133 -11.14 1.32 -13.34
C ASP A 133 -10.43 1.61 -11.99
N LYS A 134 -9.43 0.80 -11.61
CA LYS A 134 -8.58 1.10 -10.46
C LYS A 134 -7.73 2.36 -10.67
N ALA A 135 -7.10 2.54 -11.83
CA ALA A 135 -6.35 3.76 -12.12
C ALA A 135 -7.23 5.02 -12.08
N GLU A 136 -8.43 4.98 -12.68
CA GLU A 136 -9.43 6.05 -12.63
C GLU A 136 -9.83 6.38 -11.18
N THR A 137 -10.08 5.35 -10.37
CA THR A 137 -10.44 5.54 -8.96
C THR A 137 -9.29 6.14 -8.15
N MET A 138 -8.04 5.73 -8.41
CA MET A 138 -6.86 6.31 -7.79
C MET A 138 -6.71 7.80 -8.18
N MET A 139 -6.94 8.14 -9.45
CA MET A 139 -6.96 9.54 -9.90
C MET A 139 -8.05 10.35 -9.19
N TRP A 140 -9.24 9.78 -8.99
CA TRP A 140 -10.33 10.43 -8.25
C TRP A 140 -9.90 10.74 -6.81
N TRP A 141 -9.28 9.77 -6.11
CA TRP A 141 -8.73 9.98 -4.77
C TRP A 141 -7.70 11.11 -4.75
N ILE A 142 -6.72 11.09 -5.67
CA ILE A 142 -5.68 12.12 -5.76
C ILE A 142 -6.28 13.52 -5.94
N LYS A 143 -7.33 13.67 -6.76
CA LYS A 143 -8.03 14.95 -6.95
C LYS A 143 -8.73 15.45 -5.68
N SER A 144 -9.15 14.53 -4.81
CA SER A 144 -9.80 14.87 -3.54
C SER A 144 -8.83 15.30 -2.44
N PHE A 145 -7.53 15.05 -2.61
CA PHE A 145 -6.51 15.45 -1.64
C PHE A 145 -6.26 16.95 -1.77
N LYS A 146 -6.18 17.63 -0.63
CA LYS A 146 -5.94 19.07 -0.56
C LYS A 146 -4.46 19.39 -0.60
#